data_AF-A0A9X4KSI6-F1
#
_entry.id   AF-A0A9X4KSI6-F1
#
_cell.length_a   1.000
_cell.length_b   1.000
_cell.length_c   1.000
_cell.angle_alpha   90.00
_cell.angle_beta   90.00
_cell.angle_gamma   90.00
#
_symmetry.space_group_name_H-M   'P 1'
#
loop_
_entity.id
_entity.type
_entity.pdbx_description
1 polymer ?
#
loop_
_entity_poly.entity_id
_entity_poly.type
_entity_poly.pdbx_seq_one_letter_code
_entity_poly.pdbx_strand_id
1 'polypeptide(L)'
;MAIFTSILNLLKKNPATDGADTFNIQTMLNDNWDKIDAAMALKGVDGDVRVATTANITLSGLQTVDGVVLAAGDRVLVKNQTTGSQNGIYVAASGAWTRATDADSSAKVAAGISVYVRAGTVNVGKTFIMSNSSAVILGTTAITFAEQTAGYLDQSVKTTASPTFVNGAFTGEVNAPTFRSSNPNNTSANIALSWLSDIPRIRIGGIGSRYSERV
;
A
#
# COMPACT_ATOMS: atom_id res chain seq x y z
N MET A 1 -38.38 11.29 -25.58
CA MET A 1 -37.31 10.27 -25.69
C MET A 1 -36.67 10.17 -24.31
N ALA A 2 -36.60 8.97 -23.73
CA ALA A 2 -36.08 8.78 -22.38
C ALA A 2 -34.61 9.21 -22.28
N ILE A 3 -34.26 9.98 -21.25
CA ILE A 3 -32.90 10.43 -20.98
C ILE A 3 -32.36 9.64 -19.80
N PHE A 4 -31.10 9.23 -19.82
CA PHE A 4 -30.49 8.47 -18.73
C PHE A 4 -29.23 9.16 -18.19
N THR A 5 -28.89 8.93 -16.92
CA THR A 5 -27.58 9.33 -16.38
C THR A 5 -26.46 8.52 -17.02
N SER A 6 -25.31 9.13 -17.27
CA SER A 6 -24.17 8.49 -17.93
C SER A 6 -23.52 7.35 -17.12
N ILE A 7 -23.59 7.39 -15.80
CA ILE A 7 -22.86 6.46 -14.93
C ILE A 7 -23.76 5.28 -14.53
N LEU A 8 -24.94 5.56 -14.00
CA LEU A 8 -25.80 4.55 -13.38
C LEU A 8 -27.04 4.19 -14.22
N ASN A 9 -27.11 4.72 -15.44
CA ASN A 9 -28.24 4.50 -16.36
C ASN A 9 -29.62 4.67 -15.67
N LEU A 10 -29.72 5.70 -14.82
CA LEU A 10 -30.95 6.08 -14.12
C LEU A 10 -31.83 6.90 -15.06
N LEU A 11 -33.12 6.60 -15.10
CA LEU A 11 -34.06 7.34 -15.93
C LEU A 11 -34.21 8.77 -15.41
N LYS A 12 -34.01 9.76 -16.29
CA LYS A 12 -34.27 11.19 -16.06
C LYS A 12 -35.52 11.59 -16.83
N LYS A 13 -36.50 12.16 -16.13
CA LYS A 13 -37.68 12.73 -16.79
C LYS A 13 -37.43 14.16 -17.22
N ASN A 14 -37.83 14.49 -18.43
CA ASN A 14 -37.72 15.82 -18.99
C ASN A 14 -39.11 16.48 -18.99
N PRO A 15 -39.34 17.52 -18.18
CA PRO A 15 -40.63 18.20 -18.09
C PRO A 15 -41.18 18.71 -19.43
N ALA A 16 -40.31 19.07 -20.38
CA ALA A 16 -40.71 19.63 -21.66
C ALA A 16 -41.19 18.57 -22.67
N THR A 17 -40.68 17.33 -22.56
CA THR A 17 -41.02 16.25 -23.51
C THR A 17 -41.88 15.15 -22.91
N ASP A 18 -41.95 15.08 -21.58
CA ASP A 18 -42.64 14.03 -20.83
C ASP A 18 -43.79 14.57 -19.97
N GLY A 19 -44.19 15.83 -20.15
CA GLY A 19 -45.17 16.51 -19.30
C GLY A 19 -46.57 15.89 -19.27
N ALA A 20 -46.91 15.01 -20.23
CA ALA A 20 -48.16 14.26 -20.28
C ALA A 20 -48.05 12.84 -19.68
N ASP A 21 -46.83 12.37 -19.38
CA ASP A 21 -46.63 11.06 -18.77
C ASP A 21 -46.90 11.13 -17.26
N THR A 22 -47.76 10.27 -16.76
CA THR A 22 -47.95 10.09 -15.32
C THR A 22 -46.68 9.57 -14.66
N PHE A 23 -46.40 10.04 -13.44
CA PHE A 23 -45.25 9.57 -12.66
C PHE A 23 -45.37 8.06 -12.38
N ASN A 24 -44.46 7.25 -12.94
CA ASN A 24 -44.41 5.82 -12.71
C ASN A 24 -43.46 5.50 -11.55
N ILE A 25 -44.02 5.18 -10.38
CA ILE A 25 -43.26 4.91 -9.15
C ILE A 25 -42.30 3.73 -9.31
N GLN A 26 -42.66 2.69 -10.07
CA GLN A 26 -41.78 1.54 -10.27
C GLN A 26 -40.49 1.94 -10.97
N THR A 27 -40.60 2.61 -12.13
CA THR A 27 -39.41 2.94 -12.94
C THR A 27 -38.66 4.17 -12.41
N MET A 28 -39.36 5.16 -11.86
CA MET A 28 -38.76 6.44 -11.47
C MET A 28 -38.26 6.44 -10.03
N LEU A 29 -38.83 5.58 -9.17
CA LEU A 29 -38.44 5.41 -7.77
C LEU A 29 -37.74 4.07 -7.58
N ASN A 30 -38.49 2.95 -7.57
CA ASN A 30 -37.94 1.65 -7.15
C ASN A 30 -36.74 1.22 -7.99
N ASP A 31 -36.87 1.16 -9.32
CA ASP A 31 -35.81 0.69 -10.21
C ASP A 31 -34.58 1.62 -10.20
N ASN A 32 -34.79 2.93 -10.05
CA ASN A 32 -33.70 3.89 -9.94
C ASN A 32 -33.01 3.81 -8.57
N TRP A 33 -33.76 3.55 -7.50
CA TRP A 33 -33.23 3.34 -6.15
C TRP A 33 -32.41 2.06 -6.08
N ASP A 34 -32.88 0.96 -6.65
CA ASP A 34 -32.14 -0.31 -6.72
C ASP A 34 -30.81 -0.13 -7.49
N LYS A 35 -30.82 0.63 -8.58
CA LYS A 35 -29.60 0.96 -9.34
C LYS A 35 -28.63 1.84 -8.54
N ILE A 36 -29.15 2.81 -7.77
CA ILE A 36 -28.32 3.64 -6.89
C ILE A 36 -27.74 2.79 -5.76
N ASP A 37 -28.55 1.92 -5.15
CA ASP A 37 -28.12 1.05 -4.06
C ASP A 37 -27.03 0.07 -4.52
N ALA A 38 -27.25 -0.61 -5.64
CA ALA A 38 -26.25 -1.47 -6.26
C ALA A 38 -24.93 -0.74 -6.60
N ALA A 39 -25.02 0.54 -6.95
CA ALA A 39 -23.86 1.37 -7.24
C ALA A 39 -23.15 1.93 -5.99
N MET A 40 -23.91 2.25 -4.95
CA MET A 40 -23.38 2.69 -3.66
C MET A 40 -22.77 1.53 -2.88
N ALA A 41 -23.24 0.29 -3.10
CA ALA A 41 -22.57 -0.91 -2.64
C ALA A 41 -21.16 -1.09 -3.25
N LEU A 42 -20.84 -0.41 -4.36
CA LEU A 42 -19.48 -0.31 -4.90
C LEU A 42 -18.67 0.83 -4.26
N LYS A 43 -19.32 1.80 -3.60
CA LYS A 43 -18.69 2.98 -3.01
C LYS A 43 -18.44 2.89 -1.50
N GLY A 44 -18.90 1.81 -0.86
CA GLY A 44 -18.55 1.44 0.51
C GLY A 44 -17.37 0.48 0.51
N VAL A 45 -16.15 1.02 0.58
CA VAL A 45 -14.98 0.26 1.03
C VAL A 45 -15.20 -0.05 2.51
N ASP A 46 -15.93 -1.13 2.79
CA ASP A 46 -15.69 -1.96 3.98
C ASP A 46 -14.55 -2.94 3.65
N GLY A 47 -13.52 -2.45 2.94
CA GLY A 47 -12.44 -3.20 2.28
C GLY A 47 -11.36 -3.73 3.21
N ASP A 48 -11.68 -3.82 4.50
CA ASP A 48 -10.82 -4.47 5.47
C ASP A 48 -11.15 -5.95 5.55
N VAL A 49 -10.12 -6.77 5.67
CA VAL A 49 -10.28 -8.19 6.00
C VAL A 49 -9.89 -8.42 7.44
N ARG A 50 -10.52 -9.43 8.04
CA ARG A 50 -10.14 -9.88 9.38
C ARG A 50 -8.71 -10.40 9.38
N VAL A 51 -8.36 -11.25 8.42
CA VAL A 51 -7.04 -11.85 8.26
C VAL A 51 -6.69 -12.05 6.78
N ALA A 52 -5.40 -12.26 6.51
CA ALA A 52 -4.92 -12.69 5.21
C ALA A 52 -4.20 -14.04 5.32
N THR A 53 -4.33 -14.88 4.30
CA THR A 53 -3.68 -16.20 4.28
C THR A 53 -2.15 -16.07 4.35
N THR A 54 -1.49 -17.05 4.94
CA THR A 54 -0.03 -17.24 4.91
C THR A 54 0.38 -18.48 4.10
N ALA A 55 -0.56 -19.37 3.79
CA ALA A 55 -0.40 -20.59 3.02
C ALA A 55 -1.69 -20.92 2.26
N ASN A 56 -1.65 -21.99 1.44
CA ASN A 56 -2.84 -22.52 0.77
C ASN A 56 -3.83 -23.09 1.81
N ILE A 57 -5.12 -22.80 1.64
CA ILE A 57 -6.17 -23.23 2.57
C ILE A 57 -7.31 -23.94 1.83
N THR A 58 -8.18 -24.60 2.58
CA THR A 58 -9.48 -25.07 2.08
C THR A 58 -10.47 -23.91 2.14
N LEU A 59 -11.17 -23.63 1.06
CA LEU A 59 -12.21 -22.57 1.00
C LEU A 59 -13.56 -23.07 1.54
N SER A 60 -13.53 -23.75 2.68
CA SER A 60 -14.70 -24.22 3.41
C SER A 60 -14.35 -24.48 4.87
N GLY A 61 -15.37 -24.46 5.73
CA GLY A 61 -15.20 -24.69 7.16
C GLY A 61 -14.60 -23.49 7.89
N LEU A 62 -14.94 -23.37 9.18
CA LEU A 62 -14.29 -22.40 10.05
C LEU A 62 -12.95 -22.98 10.51
N GLN A 63 -11.89 -22.24 10.25
CA GLN A 63 -10.51 -22.67 10.47
C GLN A 63 -9.69 -21.54 11.09
N THR A 64 -8.47 -21.84 11.49
CA THR A 64 -7.52 -20.83 11.96
C THR A 64 -6.68 -20.32 10.79
N VAL A 65 -6.68 -19.01 10.54
CA VAL A 65 -5.87 -18.37 9.51
C VAL A 65 -5.00 -17.30 10.16
N ASP A 66 -3.70 -17.34 9.90
CA ASP A 66 -2.70 -16.43 10.49
C ASP A 66 -2.77 -16.33 12.04
N GLY A 67 -3.09 -17.44 12.70
CA GLY A 67 -3.23 -17.51 14.16
C GLY A 67 -4.58 -17.05 14.71
N VAL A 68 -5.53 -16.65 13.86
CA VAL A 68 -6.89 -16.23 14.28
C VAL A 68 -7.91 -17.30 13.93
N VAL A 69 -8.69 -17.72 14.93
CA VAL A 69 -9.86 -18.60 14.72
C VAL A 69 -10.97 -17.80 14.05
N LEU A 70 -11.44 -18.25 12.89
CA LEU A 70 -12.47 -17.57 12.12
C LEU A 70 -13.88 -17.86 12.63
N ALA A 71 -14.73 -16.84 12.56
CA ALA A 71 -16.17 -16.94 12.72
C ALA A 71 -16.88 -16.84 11.35
N ALA A 72 -18.11 -17.35 11.27
CA ALA A 72 -18.93 -17.17 10.08
C ALA A 72 -19.18 -15.67 9.83
N GLY A 73 -18.99 -15.22 8.59
CA GLY A 73 -19.06 -13.80 8.22
C GLY A 73 -17.71 -13.08 8.22
N ASP A 74 -16.65 -13.67 8.79
CA ASP A 74 -15.33 -13.06 8.74
C ASP A 74 -14.82 -12.95 7.29
N ARG A 75 -14.35 -11.76 6.93
CA ARG A 75 -13.71 -11.52 5.63
C ARG A 75 -12.26 -11.96 5.67
N VAL A 76 -11.83 -12.73 4.67
CA VAL A 76 -10.47 -13.27 4.58
C VAL A 76 -9.88 -12.90 3.23
N LEU A 77 -8.70 -12.27 3.23
CA LEU A 77 -7.90 -12.13 2.01
C LEU A 77 -7.18 -13.45 1.73
N VAL A 78 -7.65 -14.14 0.70
CA VAL A 78 -7.04 -15.36 0.19
C VAL A 78 -6.08 -14.99 -0.93
N LYS A 79 -4.77 -15.02 -0.64
CA LYS A 79 -3.71 -14.62 -1.58
C LYS A 79 -2.66 -15.70 -1.82
N ASN A 80 -2.80 -16.86 -1.17
CA ASN A 80 -1.80 -17.94 -1.17
C ASN A 80 -2.36 -19.29 -1.70
N GLN A 81 -3.41 -19.29 -2.53
CA GLN A 81 -3.86 -20.52 -3.18
C GLN A 81 -2.85 -21.00 -4.23
N THR A 82 -2.71 -22.31 -4.36
CA THR A 82 -1.96 -22.93 -5.46
C THR A 82 -2.58 -22.60 -6.81
N THR A 83 -3.91 -22.65 -6.91
CA THR A 83 -4.66 -22.20 -8.08
C THR A 83 -4.93 -20.70 -7.94
N GLY A 84 -4.09 -19.87 -8.56
CA GLY A 84 -4.15 -18.41 -8.39
C GLY A 84 -5.48 -17.76 -8.78
N SER A 85 -6.33 -18.39 -9.61
CA SER A 85 -7.67 -17.88 -9.93
C SER A 85 -8.67 -18.02 -8.78
N GLN A 86 -8.32 -18.79 -7.74
CA GLN A 86 -9.05 -18.90 -6.47
C GLN A 86 -8.63 -17.84 -5.46
N ASN A 87 -7.59 -17.05 -5.71
CA ASN A 87 -7.27 -15.92 -4.85
C ASN A 87 -8.37 -14.85 -4.91
N GLY A 88 -8.50 -14.06 -3.86
CA GLY A 88 -9.46 -12.96 -3.73
C GLY A 88 -9.95 -12.79 -2.30
N ILE A 89 -11.04 -12.05 -2.13
CA ILE A 89 -11.64 -11.80 -0.82
C ILE A 89 -12.82 -12.74 -0.63
N TYR A 90 -12.82 -13.48 0.47
CA TYR A 90 -13.83 -14.48 0.80
C TYR A 90 -14.52 -14.16 2.12
N VAL A 91 -15.75 -14.63 2.27
CA VAL A 91 -16.50 -14.64 3.52
C VAL A 91 -16.45 -16.06 4.08
N ALA A 92 -15.89 -16.20 5.27
CA ALA A 92 -15.77 -17.48 5.95
C ALA A 92 -17.14 -18.00 6.39
N ALA A 93 -17.32 -19.32 6.27
CA ALA A 93 -18.54 -20.01 6.67
C ALA A 93 -18.20 -21.42 7.17
N SER A 94 -19.14 -22.06 7.88
CA SER A 94 -19.03 -23.48 8.24
C SER A 94 -19.10 -24.41 7.02
N GLY A 95 -19.81 -23.98 5.97
CA GLY A 95 -19.86 -24.64 4.67
C GLY A 95 -18.80 -24.10 3.71
N ALA A 96 -19.09 -24.17 2.41
CA ALA A 96 -18.26 -23.55 1.38
C ALA A 96 -18.21 -22.03 1.57
N TRP A 97 -17.02 -21.46 1.44
CA TRP A 97 -16.84 -20.02 1.47
C TRP A 97 -17.27 -19.40 0.15
N THR A 98 -17.85 -18.22 0.22
CA THR A 98 -18.21 -17.43 -0.97
C THR A 98 -17.27 -16.25 -1.11
N ARG A 99 -17.09 -15.76 -2.34
CA ARG A 99 -16.40 -14.49 -2.55
C ARG A 99 -17.23 -13.37 -1.92
N ALA A 100 -16.56 -12.37 -1.36
CA ALA A 100 -17.25 -11.21 -0.82
C ALA A 100 -18.01 -10.49 -1.94
N THR A 101 -19.20 -9.98 -1.62
CA THR A 101 -20.15 -9.39 -2.59
C THR A 101 -19.62 -8.14 -3.30
N ASP A 102 -18.61 -7.50 -2.73
CA ASP A 102 -17.88 -6.37 -3.30
C ASP A 102 -16.67 -6.79 -4.15
N ALA A 103 -16.36 -8.09 -4.23
CA ALA A 103 -15.26 -8.68 -4.98
C ALA A 103 -15.66 -10.00 -5.69
N ASP A 104 -16.92 -10.13 -6.09
CA ASP A 104 -17.53 -11.34 -6.67
C ASP A 104 -17.71 -11.32 -8.19
N SER A 105 -17.27 -10.27 -8.88
CA SER A 105 -17.36 -10.16 -10.34
C SER A 105 -16.10 -9.55 -10.96
N SER A 106 -15.80 -9.87 -12.22
CA SER A 106 -14.64 -9.31 -12.93
C SER A 106 -14.66 -7.78 -13.01
N ALA A 107 -15.85 -7.17 -13.05
CA ALA A 107 -16.00 -5.72 -13.05
C ALA A 107 -15.65 -5.08 -11.70
N LYS A 108 -15.86 -5.83 -10.60
CA LYS A 108 -15.55 -5.41 -9.24
C LYS A 108 -14.09 -5.71 -8.87
N VAL A 109 -13.54 -6.82 -9.36
CA VAL A 109 -12.12 -7.22 -9.20
C VAL A 109 -11.24 -6.50 -10.24
N ALA A 110 -11.28 -5.17 -10.24
CA ALA A 110 -10.48 -4.32 -11.12
C ALA A 110 -9.15 -3.91 -10.47
N ALA A 111 -8.17 -3.51 -11.30
CA ALA A 111 -6.85 -3.03 -10.86
C ALA A 111 -6.99 -1.92 -9.81
N GLY A 112 -6.33 -2.08 -8.65
CA GLY A 112 -6.31 -1.07 -7.58
C GLY A 112 -7.14 -1.38 -6.34
N ILE A 113 -7.77 -2.56 -6.23
CA ILE A 113 -8.30 -3.00 -4.93
C ILE A 113 -7.15 -3.01 -3.92
N SER A 114 -7.32 -2.23 -2.86
CA SER A 114 -6.47 -2.26 -1.67
C SER A 114 -7.27 -2.85 -0.51
N VAL A 115 -6.60 -3.65 0.31
CA VAL A 115 -7.22 -4.37 1.42
C VAL A 115 -6.33 -4.25 2.64
N TYR A 116 -6.86 -3.72 3.74
CA TYR A 116 -6.16 -3.65 5.03
C TYR A 116 -6.49 -4.88 5.89
N VAL A 117 -5.48 -5.42 6.58
CA VAL A 117 -5.61 -6.63 7.41
C VAL A 117 -5.65 -6.26 8.89
N ARG A 118 -6.77 -6.54 9.55
CA ARG A 118 -7.04 -6.07 10.93
C ARG A 118 -6.48 -6.97 12.04
N ALA A 119 -6.24 -8.24 11.77
CA ALA A 119 -5.75 -9.21 12.74
C ALA A 119 -4.86 -10.25 12.06
N GLY A 120 -4.16 -11.04 12.88
CA GLY A 120 -3.18 -12.03 12.43
C GLY A 120 -1.87 -11.89 13.18
N THR A 121 -0.97 -12.83 12.95
CA THR A 121 0.38 -12.79 13.53
C THR A 121 1.36 -12.18 12.52
N VAL A 122 1.26 -12.57 11.25
CA VAL A 122 2.21 -12.19 10.19
C VAL A 122 1.69 -11.01 9.38
N ASN A 123 0.39 -10.98 9.06
CA ASN A 123 -0.18 -10.04 8.11
C ASN A 123 -0.89 -8.85 8.77
N VAL A 124 -1.01 -8.81 10.09
CA VAL A 124 -1.69 -7.71 10.81
C VAL A 124 -1.06 -6.35 10.48
N GLY A 125 -1.91 -5.35 10.24
CA GLY A 125 -1.48 -3.98 9.94
C GLY A 125 -0.95 -3.76 8.52
N LYS A 126 -0.85 -4.82 7.71
CA LYS A 126 -0.43 -4.70 6.31
C LYS A 126 -1.59 -4.31 5.40
N THR A 127 -1.25 -3.58 4.35
CA THR A 127 -2.17 -3.33 3.22
C THR A 127 -1.69 -4.13 2.03
N PHE A 128 -2.61 -4.83 1.35
CA PHE A 128 -2.33 -5.56 0.12
C PHE A 128 -3.08 -4.91 -1.04
N ILE A 129 -2.40 -4.71 -2.17
CA ILE A 129 -2.98 -4.20 -3.41
C ILE A 129 -2.98 -5.29 -4.47
N MET A 130 -4.07 -5.39 -5.24
CA MET A 130 -4.09 -6.24 -6.42
C MET A 130 -3.10 -5.72 -7.48
N SER A 131 -2.10 -6.54 -7.82
CA SER A 131 -0.95 -6.13 -8.63
C SER A 131 -0.97 -6.65 -10.07
N ASN A 132 -2.13 -7.14 -10.54
CA ASN A 132 -2.31 -7.56 -11.93
C ASN A 132 -2.14 -6.36 -12.89
N SER A 133 -1.31 -6.50 -13.92
CA SER A 133 -1.06 -5.46 -14.93
C SER A 133 -2.14 -5.38 -16.02
N SER A 134 -2.96 -6.41 -16.14
CA SER A 134 -4.03 -6.54 -17.14
C SER A 134 -5.37 -6.84 -16.47
N ALA A 135 -6.46 -6.61 -17.18
CA ALA A 135 -7.80 -6.98 -16.73
C ALA A 135 -7.87 -8.47 -16.37
N VAL A 136 -8.51 -8.77 -15.24
CA VAL A 136 -8.68 -10.11 -14.68
C VAL A 136 -10.08 -10.61 -15.02
N ILE A 137 -10.18 -11.86 -15.48
CA ILE A 137 -11.46 -12.58 -15.54
C ILE A 137 -11.56 -13.48 -14.31
N LEU A 138 -12.55 -13.23 -13.46
CA LEU A 138 -12.73 -13.97 -12.23
C LEU A 138 -12.93 -15.48 -12.49
N GLY A 139 -12.25 -16.32 -11.72
CA GLY A 139 -12.29 -17.79 -11.88
C GLY A 139 -11.34 -18.34 -12.96
N THR A 140 -10.87 -17.50 -13.88
CA THR A 140 -9.98 -17.93 -14.98
C THR A 140 -8.57 -17.37 -14.82
N THR A 141 -8.45 -16.05 -14.66
CA THR A 141 -7.16 -15.38 -14.54
C THR A 141 -6.64 -15.52 -13.11
N ALA A 142 -5.34 -15.75 -12.95
CA ALA A 142 -4.71 -15.74 -11.64
C ALA A 142 -4.73 -14.32 -11.03
N ILE A 143 -5.18 -14.21 -9.79
CA ILE A 143 -5.26 -12.93 -9.06
C ILE A 143 -4.05 -12.83 -8.15
N THR A 144 -3.30 -11.74 -8.27
CA THR A 144 -2.09 -11.49 -7.50
C THR A 144 -2.26 -10.28 -6.59
N PHE A 145 -1.88 -10.45 -5.31
CA PHE A 145 -1.86 -9.38 -4.33
C PHE A 145 -0.43 -9.15 -3.87
N ALA A 146 0.01 -7.89 -3.86
CA ALA A 146 1.31 -7.47 -3.36
C ALA A 146 1.12 -6.64 -2.09
N GLU A 147 2.04 -6.80 -1.13
CA GLU A 147 2.09 -5.93 0.04
C GLU A 147 2.44 -4.50 -0.41
N GLN A 148 1.65 -3.52 0.03
CA GLN A 148 1.96 -2.12 -0.15
C GLN A 148 2.92 -1.68 0.96
N THR A 149 4.21 -1.64 0.64
CA THR A 149 5.21 -1.06 1.52
C THR A 149 5.12 0.46 1.43
N ALA A 150 5.11 1.16 2.57
CA ALA A 150 5.27 2.61 2.59
C ALA A 150 6.59 2.96 1.89
N GLY A 151 6.50 3.60 0.73
CA GLY A 151 7.64 4.24 0.10
C GLY A 151 8.00 5.45 0.94
N TYR A 152 8.81 5.28 1.98
CA TYR A 152 9.53 6.42 2.52
C TYR A 152 10.41 6.93 1.39
N LEU A 153 10.11 8.13 0.89
CA LEU A 153 11.11 8.91 0.19
C LEU A 153 12.19 9.16 1.23
N ASP A 154 13.17 8.28 1.26
CA ASP A 154 14.34 8.45 2.07
C ASP A 154 15.08 9.66 1.51
N GLN A 155 14.74 10.86 2.00
CA GLN A 155 15.49 12.10 1.75
C GLN A 155 16.83 12.11 2.50
N SER A 156 17.12 11.04 3.21
CA SER A 156 18.47 10.65 3.61
C SER A 156 19.36 10.60 2.37
N VAL A 157 20.42 11.41 2.39
CA VAL A 157 21.47 11.38 1.37
C VAL A 157 21.97 9.94 1.24
N LYS A 158 21.60 9.24 0.16
CA LYS A 158 22.18 7.95 -0.21
C LYS A 158 23.65 8.15 -0.55
N THR A 159 24.51 8.18 0.47
CA THR A 159 25.92 7.82 0.31
C THR A 159 26.01 6.29 0.22
N THR A 160 26.86 5.78 -0.66
CA THR A 160 26.99 4.36 -1.06
C THR A 160 27.31 3.38 0.08
N ALA A 161 27.42 3.83 1.32
CA ALA A 161 27.42 3.01 2.52
C ALA A 161 26.54 3.68 3.57
N SER A 162 25.55 2.95 4.10
CA SER A 162 24.63 3.40 5.16
C SER A 162 25.41 3.97 6.34
N PRO A 163 25.44 5.30 6.57
CA PRO A 163 26.03 5.81 7.79
C PRO A 163 25.02 5.58 8.91
N THR A 164 25.36 4.72 9.86
CA THR A 164 24.58 4.58 11.09
C THR A 164 24.85 5.79 11.98
N PHE A 165 23.78 6.47 12.39
CA PHE A 165 23.89 7.52 13.41
C PHE A 165 24.07 6.85 14.77
N VAL A 166 25.32 6.65 15.18
CA VAL A 166 25.64 6.16 16.52
C VAL A 166 26.09 7.34 17.36
N ASN A 167 25.29 7.67 18.38
CA ASN A 167 25.67 8.56 19.47
C ASN A 167 26.16 9.96 19.04
N GLY A 168 25.41 10.65 18.16
CA GLY A 168 25.64 12.07 17.83
C GLY A 168 26.96 12.41 17.13
N ALA A 169 27.78 11.42 16.79
CA ALA A 169 29.07 11.61 16.13
C ALA A 169 29.04 11.07 14.71
N PHE A 170 29.50 11.88 13.75
CA PHE A 170 29.66 11.46 12.37
C PHE A 170 30.95 10.63 12.23
N THR A 171 30.82 9.31 12.08
CA THR A 171 31.94 8.42 11.76
C THR A 171 31.85 8.00 10.30
N GLY A 172 32.33 8.87 9.40
CA GLY A 172 32.41 8.66 7.96
C GLY A 172 33.09 9.85 7.29
N GLU A 173 33.58 9.71 6.06
CA GLU A 173 34.07 10.84 5.27
C GLU A 173 32.87 11.54 4.62
N VAL A 174 32.60 12.80 4.98
CA VAL A 174 31.63 13.63 4.27
C VAL A 174 32.29 14.09 2.97
N ASN A 175 32.03 13.42 1.85
CA ASN A 175 32.39 13.96 0.53
C ASN A 175 31.37 15.04 0.12
N ALA A 176 31.39 16.17 0.84
CA ALA A 176 30.67 17.38 0.46
C ALA A 176 31.60 18.24 -0.41
N PRO A 177 31.20 18.61 -1.65
CA PRO A 177 32.07 19.36 -2.56
C PRO A 177 32.50 20.75 -2.06
N THR A 178 31.98 21.23 -0.93
CA THR A 178 32.31 22.54 -0.33
C THR A 178 33.33 22.48 0.82
N PHE A 179 33.79 21.30 1.27
CA PHE A 179 34.90 21.19 2.21
C PHE A 179 36.02 20.33 1.61
N ARG A 180 36.80 20.93 0.71
CA ARG A 180 38.01 20.33 0.14
C ARG A 180 39.25 21.07 0.65
N SER A 181 40.19 20.37 1.29
CA SER A 181 41.59 20.80 1.27
C SER A 181 42.25 20.22 0.01
N SER A 182 42.18 20.94 -1.11
CA SER A 182 42.85 20.53 -2.33
C SER A 182 44.32 20.94 -2.28
N ASN A 183 45.21 20.00 -1.92
CA ASN A 183 46.62 20.07 -2.30
C ASN A 183 46.88 18.91 -3.29
N PRO A 184 47.04 19.18 -4.60
CA PRO A 184 47.06 18.14 -5.63
C PRO A 184 48.18 17.10 -5.48
N ASN A 185 49.16 17.35 -4.60
CA ASN A 185 50.36 16.53 -4.48
C ASN A 185 50.53 15.89 -3.07
N ASN A 186 49.54 16.01 -2.18
CA ASN A 186 49.64 15.50 -0.81
C ASN A 186 48.37 14.75 -0.39
N THR A 187 48.43 13.41 -0.41
CA THR A 187 47.35 12.50 -0.02
C THR A 187 47.06 12.47 1.49
N SER A 188 47.79 13.25 2.30
CA SER A 188 47.66 13.26 3.77
C SER A 188 47.09 14.57 4.34
N ALA A 189 46.67 15.54 3.53
CA ALA A 189 46.13 16.80 4.04
C ALA A 189 44.69 16.61 4.57
N ASN A 190 44.51 16.64 5.88
CA ASN A 190 43.21 16.65 6.56
C ASN A 190 43.00 17.97 7.33
N ILE A 191 41.77 18.50 7.28
CA ILE A 191 41.28 19.48 8.24
C ILE A 191 40.56 18.67 9.32
N ALA A 192 41.12 18.63 10.54
CA ALA A 192 40.53 17.90 11.66
C ALA A 192 40.10 18.89 12.75
N LEU A 193 38.82 18.86 13.13
CA LEU A 193 38.30 19.51 14.32
C LEU A 193 38.39 18.51 15.47
N SER A 194 39.06 18.88 16.56
CA SER A 194 39.26 18.01 17.72
C SER A 194 39.20 18.81 19.01
N TRP A 195 38.81 18.15 20.10
CA TRP A 195 38.87 18.72 21.44
C TRP A 195 40.03 18.08 22.20
N LEU A 196 40.84 18.87 22.90
CA LEU A 196 41.85 18.36 23.83
C LEU A 196 41.68 19.09 25.16
N SER A 197 41.29 18.34 26.20
CA SER A 197 40.98 18.89 27.53
C SER A 197 39.94 20.03 27.44
N ASP A 198 38.83 19.78 26.74
CA ASP A 198 37.71 20.73 26.53
C ASP A 198 38.04 22.03 25.80
N ILE A 199 39.22 22.14 25.16
CA ILE A 199 39.57 23.26 24.29
C ILE A 199 39.35 22.85 22.83
N PRO A 200 38.55 23.59 22.03
CA PRO A 200 38.35 23.30 20.62
C PRO A 200 39.63 23.64 19.85
N ARG A 201 40.07 22.71 18.99
CA ARG A 201 41.25 22.87 18.14
C ARG A 201 40.90 22.55 16.69
N ILE A 202 41.41 23.36 15.78
CA ILE A 202 41.46 23.06 14.34
C ILE A 202 42.89 22.69 13.98
N ARG A 203 43.08 21.52 13.37
CA ARG A 203 44.37 21.11 12.77
C ARG A 203 44.23 21.10 11.26
N ILE A 204 45.20 21.70 10.58
CA ILE A 204 45.32 21.72 9.13
C ILE A 204 46.73 21.20 8.80
N GLY A 205 46.86 19.96 8.30
CA GLY A 205 48.16 19.41 7.90
C GLY A 205 48.27 17.89 7.98
N GLY A 206 49.17 17.30 7.20
CA GLY A 206 49.37 15.84 7.12
C GLY A 206 50.43 15.26 8.07
N ILE A 207 50.57 13.94 8.08
CA ILE A 207 51.46 13.19 8.99
C ILE A 207 52.93 13.49 8.66
N GLY A 208 53.59 14.33 9.45
CA GLY A 208 55.03 14.56 9.38
C GLY A 208 55.46 15.95 9.86
N SER A 209 56.21 15.97 10.96
CA SER A 209 56.88 17.12 11.60
C SER A 209 56.04 18.31 12.08
N ARG A 210 56.07 18.47 13.41
CA ARG A 210 55.55 19.58 14.19
C ARG A 210 56.03 20.92 13.61
N TYR A 211 55.11 21.79 13.22
CA TYR A 211 55.43 23.20 13.05
C TYR A 211 55.65 23.80 14.45
N SER A 212 56.84 24.35 14.68
CA SER A 212 57.19 25.00 15.95
C SER A 212 56.26 26.17 16.21
N GLU A 213 55.66 26.26 17.39
CA GLU A 213 55.11 27.51 17.90
C GLU A 213 56.26 28.52 17.98
N ARG A 214 56.21 29.55 17.13
CA ARG A 214 56.88 30.82 17.43
C ARG A 214 55.82 31.72 18.04
N VAL A 215 56.18 32.27 19.20
CA VAL A 215 55.42 33.21 20.03
C VAL A 215 54.73 34.28 19.19
#